data_AF-A0A955AGA7-F1
#
_entry.id   AF-A0A955AGA7-F1
#
_cell.length_a   1.000
_cell.length_b   1.000
_cell.length_c   1.000
_cell.angle_alpha   90.00
_cell.angle_beta   90.00
_cell.angle_gamma   90.00
#
_symmetry.space_group_name_H-M   'P 1'
#
loop_
_entity.id
_entity.type
_entity.pdbx_description
1 polymer ?
#
loop_
_entity_poly.entity_id
_entity_poly.type
_entity_poly.pdbx_seq_one_letter_code
_entity_poly.pdbx_strand_id
1 'polypeptide(L)'
;MAKFISGFFVGSVAALVALSLFAGLLCFQSERQLIDQWRKIEPGMERHAVIELLGEPSYDIKLGEDFPGWAEMSIPDDYYQTHGLLVFAVPVPGPQLLLVYFDEDGRVSFVSSTYT
;
A
#
# COMPACT_ATOMS: atom_id res chain seq x y z
N MET A 1 -36.03 7.93 -51.58
CA MET A 1 -35.85 8.32 -50.16
C MET A 1 -34.88 7.35 -49.52
N ALA A 2 -33.62 7.74 -49.32
CA ALA A 2 -32.65 6.97 -48.55
C ALA A 2 -32.07 7.91 -47.48
N LYS A 3 -32.41 7.70 -46.21
CA LYS A 3 -31.85 8.44 -45.08
C LYS A 3 -30.67 7.63 -44.52
N PHE A 4 -29.54 8.33 -44.44
CA PHE A 4 -28.26 7.90 -43.89
C PHE A 4 -28.41 7.29 -42.48
N ILE A 5 -27.84 6.10 -42.29
CA ILE A 5 -27.45 5.60 -40.97
C ILE A 5 -25.93 5.78 -40.90
N SER A 6 -25.48 6.85 -40.27
CA SER A 6 -24.08 6.99 -39.88
C SER A 6 -24.01 7.87 -38.63
N GLY A 7 -23.79 7.27 -37.47
CA GLY A 7 -23.65 8.05 -36.25
C GLY A 7 -23.61 7.23 -34.98
N PHE A 8 -22.82 6.16 -34.93
CA PHE A 8 -22.50 5.50 -33.67
C PHE A 8 -21.26 4.65 -33.98
N PHE A 9 -20.04 5.09 -33.65
CA PHE A 9 -18.86 4.21 -33.46
C PHE A 9 -17.56 4.97 -33.10
N VAL A 10 -17.58 6.27 -32.78
CA VAL A 10 -16.34 7.03 -32.43
C VAL A 10 -16.18 7.28 -30.93
N GLY A 11 -17.20 7.02 -30.10
CA GLY A 11 -17.16 7.33 -28.66
C GLY A 11 -16.41 6.32 -27.78
N SER A 12 -16.33 5.04 -28.17
CA SER A 12 -15.87 3.98 -27.25
C SER A 12 -14.35 3.92 -27.08
N VAL A 13 -13.57 4.19 -28.12
CA VAL A 13 -12.10 4.07 -28.05
C VAL A 13 -11.50 5.25 -27.27
N ALA A 14 -12.03 6.46 -27.46
CA ALA A 14 -11.57 7.64 -26.73
C ALA A 14 -11.87 7.56 -25.22
N ALA A 15 -13.04 7.01 -24.85
CA ALA A 15 -13.39 6.81 -23.44
C ALA A 15 -12.48 5.77 -22.75
N LEU A 16 -12.12 4.68 -23.43
CA LEU A 16 -11.20 3.66 -22.90
C LEU A 16 -9.77 4.18 -22.73
N VAL A 17 -9.27 4.97 -23.68
CA VAL A 17 -7.93 5.58 -23.59
C VAL A 17 -7.88 6.64 -22.48
N ALA A 18 -8.95 7.43 -22.31
CA ALA A 18 -9.05 8.36 -21.19
C ALA A 18 -9.07 7.62 -19.85
N LEU A 19 -9.88 6.56 -19.70
CA LEU A 19 -9.97 5.80 -18.45
C LEU A 19 -8.63 5.16 -18.06
N SER A 20 -7.88 4.65 -19.04
CA SER A 20 -6.58 4.03 -18.80
C SER A 20 -5.48 5.04 -18.48
N LEU A 21 -5.52 6.24 -19.07
CA LEU A 21 -4.65 7.36 -18.68
C LEU A 21 -4.95 7.86 -17.25
N PHE A 22 -6.23 7.96 -16.88
CA PHE A 22 -6.64 8.32 -15.52
C PHE A 22 -6.28 7.26 -14.48
N ALA A 23 -6.50 5.98 -14.78
CA ALA A 23 -6.09 4.87 -13.89
C ALA A 23 -4.56 4.83 -13.72
N GLY A 24 -3.81 5.03 -14.80
CA GLY A 24 -2.34 5.13 -14.73
C GLY A 24 -1.88 6.31 -13.87
N LEU A 25 -2.48 7.49 -14.03
CA LEU A 25 -2.17 8.68 -13.22
C LEU A 25 -2.53 8.50 -11.73
N LEU A 26 -3.66 7.86 -11.43
CA LEU A 26 -4.09 7.58 -10.06
C LEU A 26 -3.17 6.58 -9.36
N CYS A 27 -2.71 5.54 -10.08
CA CYS A 27 -1.65 4.66 -9.59
C CYS A 27 -0.38 5.46 -9.31
N PHE A 28 0.20 6.16 -10.29
CA PHE A 28 1.46 6.89 -10.09
C PHE A 28 1.41 7.97 -8.99
N GLN A 29 0.24 8.55 -8.72
CA GLN A 29 0.07 9.47 -7.59
C GLN A 29 0.02 8.76 -6.24
N SER A 30 -0.70 7.63 -6.12
CA SER A 30 -0.72 6.86 -4.87
C SER A 30 0.66 6.30 -4.51
N GLU A 31 1.45 5.93 -5.53
CA GLU A 31 2.85 5.49 -5.40
C GLU A 31 3.74 6.53 -4.72
N ARG A 32 3.82 7.74 -5.29
CA ARG A 32 4.64 8.82 -4.72
C ARG A 32 4.13 9.28 -3.38
N GLN A 33 2.81 9.29 -3.19
CA GLN A 33 2.22 9.68 -1.94
C GLN A 33 2.63 8.71 -0.83
N LEU A 34 2.55 7.39 -1.03
CA LEU A 34 2.95 6.42 -0.01
C LEU A 34 4.46 6.53 0.34
N ILE A 35 5.32 6.74 -0.66
CA ILE A 35 6.78 6.94 -0.49
C ILE A 35 7.13 8.33 0.10
N ASP A 36 6.28 9.35 0.00
CA ASP A 36 6.53 10.63 0.69
C ASP A 36 5.97 10.59 2.12
N GLN A 37 4.90 9.83 2.35
CA GLN A 37 4.25 9.71 3.64
C GLN A 37 5.01 8.78 4.59
N TRP A 38 5.56 7.64 4.13
CA TRP A 38 6.30 6.71 5.00
C TRP A 38 7.53 7.35 5.68
N ARG A 39 8.13 8.39 5.10
CA ARG A 39 9.29 9.11 5.65
C ARG A 39 8.92 9.95 6.87
N LYS A 40 7.64 10.17 7.09
CA LYS A 40 7.10 10.94 8.22
C LYS A 40 6.73 10.03 9.39
N ILE A 41 6.87 8.71 9.25
CA ILE A 41 6.66 7.78 10.35
C ILE A 41 7.86 7.88 11.27
N GLU A 42 7.59 8.14 12.53
CA GLU A 42 8.59 8.25 13.59
C GLU A 42 8.34 7.18 14.66
N PRO A 43 9.40 6.66 15.29
CA PRO A 43 9.25 5.81 16.48
C PRO A 43 8.38 6.50 17.54
N GLY A 44 7.49 5.75 18.19
CA GLY A 44 6.54 6.24 19.18
C GLY A 44 5.20 6.70 18.61
N MET A 45 5.07 6.82 17.28
CA MET A 45 3.81 7.18 16.61
C MET A 45 2.71 6.15 16.87
N GLU A 46 1.48 6.60 17.10
CA GLU A 46 0.33 5.72 17.31
C GLU A 46 -0.03 4.95 16.03
N ARG A 47 -0.42 3.68 16.17
CA ARG A 47 -0.90 2.85 15.05
C ARG A 47 -1.99 3.49 14.22
N HIS A 48 -2.93 4.18 14.86
CA HIS A 48 -4.01 4.86 14.12
C HIS A 48 -3.48 6.01 13.25
N ALA A 49 -2.49 6.77 13.75
CA ALA A 49 -1.86 7.84 12.99
C ALA A 49 -1.11 7.31 11.77
N VAL A 50 -0.48 6.12 11.88
CA VAL A 50 0.17 5.47 10.72
C VAL A 50 -0.86 5.10 9.65
N ILE A 51 -2.01 4.54 10.04
CA ILE A 51 -3.09 4.16 9.11
C ILE A 51 -3.70 5.41 8.46
N GLU A 52 -3.92 6.50 9.22
CA GLU A 52 -4.39 7.76 8.64
C GLU A 52 -3.39 8.35 7.62
N LEU A 53 -2.10 8.18 7.89
CA LEU A 53 -1.02 8.72 7.07
C LEU A 53 -0.78 7.92 5.77
N LEU A 54 -0.80 6.59 5.86
CA LEU A 54 -0.47 5.67 4.76
C LEU A 54 -1.70 5.11 4.04
N GLY A 55 -2.86 5.16 4.67
CA GLY A 55 -4.08 4.50 4.21
C GLY A 55 -4.22 3.08 4.76
N GLU A 56 -5.03 2.29 4.07
CA GLU A 56 -5.36 0.93 4.50
C GLU A 56 -4.17 -0.03 4.26
N PRO A 57 -3.72 -0.79 5.28
CA PRO A 57 -2.65 -1.75 5.13
C PRO A 57 -3.10 -2.95 4.27
N SER A 58 -2.16 -3.54 3.55
CA SER A 58 -2.39 -4.80 2.82
C SER A 58 -2.52 -5.99 3.78
N TYR A 59 -1.76 -5.96 4.88
CA TYR A 59 -1.91 -6.90 5.99
C TYR A 59 -1.84 -6.15 7.31
N ASP A 60 -2.74 -6.51 8.22
CA ASP A 60 -2.76 -6.02 9.58
C ASP A 60 -2.69 -7.22 10.53
N ILE A 61 -1.52 -7.42 11.13
CA ILE A 61 -1.23 -8.54 12.02
C ILE A 61 -1.08 -7.96 13.42
N LYS A 62 -1.93 -8.40 14.35
CA LYS A 62 -1.88 -7.93 15.73
C LYS A 62 -0.89 -8.74 16.55
N LEU A 63 -0.48 -8.17 17.68
CA LEU A 63 0.31 -8.88 18.66
C LEU A 63 -0.38 -10.18 19.07
N GLY A 64 0.33 -11.30 18.98
CA GLY A 64 -0.18 -12.63 19.34
C GLY A 64 -1.01 -13.32 18.25
N GLU A 65 -1.16 -12.72 17.06
CA GLU A 65 -1.71 -13.40 15.88
C GLU A 65 -0.60 -14.12 15.11
N ASP A 66 -0.96 -15.20 14.41
CA ASP A 66 -0.01 -15.96 13.60
C ASP A 66 0.55 -15.10 12.46
N PHE A 67 1.87 -14.95 12.42
CA PHE A 67 2.53 -14.26 11.32
C PHE A 67 2.51 -15.16 10.08
N PRO A 68 2.26 -14.60 8.88
CA PRO A 68 2.36 -15.39 7.67
C PRO A 68 3.82 -15.79 7.46
N GLY A 69 4.08 -17.05 7.09
CA GLY A 69 5.44 -17.61 7.05
C GLY A 69 6.45 -16.88 6.17
N TRP A 70 6.00 -16.03 5.23
CA TRP A 70 6.89 -15.14 4.47
C TRP A 70 7.46 -14.00 5.33
N ALA A 71 6.70 -13.51 6.31
CA ALA A 71 7.10 -12.47 7.24
C ALA A 71 8.05 -13.04 8.31
N GLU A 72 7.81 -14.26 8.77
CA GLU A 72 8.68 -14.99 9.71
C GLU A 72 10.11 -15.12 9.16
N MET A 73 10.27 -15.41 7.86
CA MET A 73 11.61 -15.52 7.24
C MET A 73 12.38 -14.19 7.14
N SER A 74 11.70 -13.05 7.32
CA SER A 74 12.28 -11.73 7.10
C SER A 74 12.68 -11.02 8.40
N ILE A 75 12.36 -11.60 9.57
CA ILE A 75 12.43 -10.96 10.88
C ILE A 75 12.99 -11.96 11.90
N PRO A 76 13.80 -11.54 12.89
CA PRO A 76 14.23 -12.42 13.98
C PRO A 76 13.05 -13.04 14.75
N ASP A 77 13.20 -14.30 15.15
CA ASP A 77 12.14 -15.11 15.78
C ASP A 77 11.48 -14.47 17.02
N ASP A 78 12.24 -13.67 17.77
CA ASP A 78 11.76 -13.05 19.00
C ASP A 78 10.91 -11.79 18.76
N TYR A 79 11.02 -11.20 17.56
CA TYR A 79 10.42 -9.90 17.28
C TYR A 79 8.91 -9.98 17.01
N TYR A 80 8.44 -11.03 16.34
CA TYR A 80 7.01 -11.19 16.06
C TYR A 80 6.18 -11.59 17.29
N GLN A 81 6.81 -12.14 18.33
CA GLN A 81 6.10 -12.48 19.58
C GLN A 81 5.75 -11.24 20.42
N THR A 82 6.49 -10.15 20.21
CA THR A 82 6.43 -8.93 21.03
C THR A 82 5.94 -7.72 20.24
N HIS A 83 5.70 -7.86 18.93
CA HIS A 83 5.28 -6.75 18.07
C HIS A 83 4.10 -7.10 17.16
N GLY A 84 3.21 -6.13 16.96
CA GLY A 84 2.27 -6.13 15.84
C GLY A 84 2.94 -5.67 14.54
N LEU A 85 2.34 -5.96 13.39
CA LEU A 85 2.88 -5.61 12.07
C LEU A 85 1.79 -5.07 11.15
N LEU A 86 2.03 -3.89 10.60
CA LEU A 86 1.33 -3.39 9.41
C LEU A 86 2.21 -3.55 8.18
N VAL A 87 1.63 -4.09 7.11
CA VAL A 87 2.30 -4.31 5.83
C VAL A 87 1.59 -3.48 4.77
N PHE A 88 2.35 -2.67 4.05
CA PHE A 88 1.84 -1.88 2.94
C PHE A 88 2.56 -2.29 1.65
N ALA A 89 1.80 -2.67 0.63
CA ALA A 89 2.34 -2.86 -0.71
C ALA A 89 2.66 -1.49 -1.31
N VAL A 90 3.95 -1.23 -1.56
CA VAL A 90 4.38 -0.04 -2.28
C VAL A 90 4.24 -0.36 -3.77
N PRO A 91 3.42 0.39 -4.53
CA PRO A 91 3.31 0.16 -5.96
C PRO A 91 4.58 0.77 -6.61
N VAL A 92 5.61 -0.03 -6.78
CA VAL A 92 6.81 0.33 -7.56
C VAL A 92 7.10 -0.81 -8.51
N PRO A 93 7.98 -0.62 -9.51
CA PRO A 93 8.46 -1.72 -10.33
C PRO A 93 9.24 -2.74 -9.46
N GLY A 94 8.53 -3.75 -8.94
CA GLY A 94 9.06 -4.80 -8.06
C GLY A 94 8.21 -4.99 -6.79
N PRO A 95 8.31 -6.15 -6.10
CA PRO A 95 7.60 -6.38 -4.85
C PRO A 95 8.29 -5.63 -3.71
N GLN A 96 7.89 -4.37 -3.48
CA GLN A 96 8.34 -3.61 -2.32
C GLN A 96 7.23 -3.57 -1.27
N LEU A 97 7.56 -4.03 -0.08
CA LEU A 97 6.70 -3.94 1.10
C LEU A 97 7.31 -2.96 2.08
N LEU A 98 6.47 -2.10 2.63
CA LEU A 98 6.77 -1.33 3.83
C LEU A 98 6.22 -2.11 5.02
N LEU A 99 7.06 -2.29 6.03
CA LEU A 99 6.77 -3.04 7.24
C LEU A 99 6.85 -2.05 8.41
N VAL A 100 5.75 -1.87 9.14
CA VAL A 100 5.69 -1.02 10.32
C VAL A 100 5.39 -1.89 11.53
N TYR A 101 6.33 -1.93 12.48
CA TYR A 101 6.23 -2.73 13.69
C TYR A 101 5.73 -1.90 14.85
N PHE A 102 4.82 -2.48 15.63
CA PHE A 102 4.22 -1.84 16.78
C PHE A 102 4.57 -2.60 18.05
N ASP A 103 4.91 -1.89 19.12
CA ASP A 103 5.10 -2.49 20.44
C ASP A 103 3.76 -2.89 21.11
N GLU A 104 3.84 -3.40 22.33
CA GLU A 104 2.67 -3.79 23.14
C GLU A 104 1.72 -2.63 23.44
N ASP A 105 2.23 -1.39 23.45
CA ASP A 105 1.46 -0.17 23.66
C ASP A 105 0.79 0.34 22.36
N GLY A 106 1.02 -0.34 21.24
CA GLY A 106 0.48 0.04 19.92
C GLY A 106 1.20 1.22 19.28
N ARG A 107 2.43 1.50 19.70
CA ARG A 107 3.29 2.56 19.15
C ARG A 107 4.30 1.99 18.18
N VAL A 108 4.69 2.78 17.17
CA VAL A 108 5.72 2.38 16.22
C VAL A 108 7.04 2.13 16.97
N SER A 109 7.49 0.88 16.95
CA SER A 109 8.79 0.47 17.47
C SER A 109 9.86 0.62 16.39
N PHE A 110 9.56 0.13 15.18
CA PHE A 110 10.50 0.11 14.06
C PHE A 110 9.79 0.14 12.72
N VAL A 111 10.48 0.63 11.69
CA VAL A 111 10.01 0.66 10.30
C VAL A 111 11.08 0.04 9.41
N SER A 112 10.66 -0.90 8.55
CA SER A 112 11.53 -1.60 7.61
C SER A 112 10.92 -1.62 6.20
N SER A 113 11.72 -2.01 5.21
CA SER A 113 11.22 -2.30 3.88
C SER A 113 11.92 -3.52 3.29
N THR A 114 11.25 -4.24 2.40
CA THR A 114 11.85 -5.40 1.70
C THR A 114 12.81 -5.01 0.56
N TYR A 115 13.04 -3.71 0.35
CA TYR A 115 14.02 -3.19 -0.61
C TYR A 115 15.28 -2.73 0.15
N THR A 116 16.46 -3.12 -0.36
CA THR A 116 17.77 -2.68 0.15
C THR A 116 18.35 -1.57 -0.71
#